data_AF-A0A519S3E1-F1
#
_entry.id   AF-A0A519S3E1-F1
#
_cell.length_a   1.000
_cell.length_b   1.000
_cell.length_c   1.000
_cell.angle_alpha   90.00
_cell.angle_beta   90.00
_cell.angle_gamma   90.00
#
_symmetry.space_group_name_H-M   'P 1'
#
loop_
_entity.id
_entity.type
_entity.pdbx_description
1 polymer ?
#
loop_
_entity_poly.entity_id
_entity_poly.type
_entity_poly.pdbx_seq_one_letter_code
_entity_poly.pdbx_strand_id
1 'polypeptide(L)'
;MLRFFKSTLPAQLLALLVLVLALRLPLLWLGLPVSAAELRLLLLGEGLRAGAWPYRDLYDGTAPLAAAAAGALELAWGRPVLLYRAGALAILLIQALRLN
;
A
#
# COMPACT_ATOMS: atom_id res chain seq x y z
N MET A 1 -10.31 -0.02 -27.55
CA MET A 1 -9.84 1.06 -26.66
C MET A 1 -10.77 2.25 -26.81
N LEU A 2 -11.39 2.72 -25.71
CA LEU A 2 -12.21 3.93 -25.75
C LEU A 2 -11.38 5.09 -26.31
N ARG A 3 -11.94 5.88 -27.24
CA ARG A 3 -11.24 7.00 -27.91
C ARG A 3 -10.60 7.97 -26.91
N PHE A 4 -11.17 8.04 -25.71
CA PHE A 4 -10.67 8.79 -24.56
C PHE A 4 -9.21 8.46 -24.22
N PHE A 5 -8.78 7.19 -24.31
CA PHE A 5 -7.42 6.74 -23.95
C PHE A 5 -6.36 6.96 -25.03
N LYS A 6 -6.73 7.49 -26.20
CA LYS A 6 -5.78 7.80 -27.28
C LYS A 6 -5.18 9.22 -27.15
N SER A 7 -5.62 10.00 -26.17
CA SER A 7 -5.28 11.41 -26.04
C SER A 7 -4.37 11.65 -24.85
N THR A 8 -3.28 12.40 -24.99
CA THR A 8 -2.36 12.75 -23.88
C THR A 8 -2.87 13.90 -23.02
N LEU A 9 -4.19 14.14 -22.99
CA LEU A 9 -4.77 15.29 -22.32
C LEU A 9 -4.72 15.12 -20.78
N PRO A 10 -4.34 16.17 -20.03
CA PRO A 10 -4.29 16.13 -18.57
C PRO A 10 -5.66 15.83 -17.93
N ALA A 11 -6.76 16.10 -18.64
CA ALA A 11 -8.11 15.73 -18.22
C ALA A 11 -8.31 14.22 -18.07
N GLN A 12 -7.64 13.38 -18.88
CA GLN A 12 -7.72 11.94 -18.75
C GLN A 12 -7.02 11.46 -17.48
N LEU A 13 -5.84 12.02 -17.18
CA LEU A 13 -5.09 11.74 -15.96
C LEU A 13 -5.91 12.09 -14.71
N LEU A 14 -6.54 13.27 -14.71
CA LEU A 14 -7.45 13.70 -13.64
C LEU A 14 -8.66 12.76 -13.50
N ALA A 15 -9.29 12.36 -14.61
CA ALA A 15 -10.41 11.43 -14.58
C ALA A 15 -10.00 10.07 -13.99
N LEU A 16 -8.83 9.53 -14.36
CA LEU A 16 -8.29 8.30 -13.81
C LEU A 16 -7.95 8.42 -12.32
N LEU A 17 -7.36 9.55 -11.91
CA LEU A 17 -7.06 9.81 -10.51
C LEU A 17 -8.34 9.87 -9.66
N VAL A 18 -9.36 10.59 -10.14
CA VAL A 18 -10.68 10.63 -9.49
C VAL A 18 -11.29 9.24 -9.42
N LEU A 19 -11.23 8.45 -10.49
CA LEU A 19 -11.76 7.08 -10.51
C LEU A 19 -11.05 6.19 -9.48
N VAL A 20 -9.72 6.23 -9.43
CA VAL A 20 -8.92 5.46 -8.46
C VAL A 20 -9.28 5.86 -7.03
N LEU A 21 -9.37 7.16 -6.75
CA LEU A 21 -9.74 7.67 -5.42
C LEU A 21 -11.17 7.28 -5.06
N ALA A 22 -12.13 7.43 -5.97
CA ALA A 22 -13.52 7.07 -5.76
C ALA A 22 -13.71 5.58 -5.44
N LEU A 23 -12.88 4.71 -6.01
CA LEU A 23 -12.89 3.27 -5.70
C LEU A 23 -12.15 2.95 -4.40
N ARG A 24 -10.99 3.55 -4.16
CA ARG A 24 -10.10 3.18 -3.04
C ARG A 24 -10.50 3.79 -1.70
N LEU A 25 -10.93 5.06 -1.68
CA LEU A 25 -11.27 5.77 -0.45
C LEU A 25 -12.40 5.08 0.35
N PRO A 26 -13.54 4.66 -0.26
CA PRO A 26 -14.58 3.94 0.47
C PRO A 26 -14.06 2.66 1.14
N LEU A 27 -13.18 1.92 0.45
CA LEU A 27 -12.60 0.67 0.96
C LEU A 27 -11.72 0.89 2.20
N LEU A 28 -11.15 2.10 2.38
CA LEU A 28 -10.41 2.45 3.60
C LEU A 28 -11.33 2.60 4.81
N TRP A 29 -12.56 3.09 4.61
CA TRP A 29 -13.51 3.38 5.68
C TRP A 29 -14.52 2.25 5.96
N LEU A 30 -14.78 1.37 4.99
CA LEU A 30 -15.76 0.28 5.07
C LEU A 30 -15.43 -0.83 6.10
N GLY A 31 -14.36 -0.69 6.88
CA GLY A 31 -14.01 -1.65 7.94
C GLY A 31 -13.72 -3.06 7.40
N LEU A 32 -13.28 -3.17 6.14
CA LEU A 32 -13.07 -4.47 5.47
C LEU A 32 -12.08 -5.34 6.24
N PRO A 33 -12.34 -6.67 6.33
CA PRO A 33 -11.45 -7.59 7.03
C PRO A 33 -10.05 -7.54 6.44
N VAL A 34 -9.06 -7.79 7.29
CA VAL A 34 -7.65 -7.80 6.89
C VAL A 34 -7.42 -8.94 5.92
N SER A 35 -6.85 -8.62 4.75
CA SER A 35 -6.47 -9.64 3.78
C SER A 35 -5.23 -10.42 4.24
N ALA A 36 -5.01 -11.62 3.69
CA ALA A 36 -3.82 -12.40 4.02
C ALA A 36 -2.50 -11.65 3.74
N ALA A 37 -2.46 -10.84 2.68
CA ALA A 37 -1.30 -10.02 2.33
C ALA A 37 -1.06 -8.90 3.35
N GLU A 38 -2.12 -8.22 3.79
CA GLU A 38 -2.04 -7.20 4.85
C GLU A 38 -1.61 -7.83 6.17
N LEU A 39 -2.19 -8.97 6.54
CA LEU A 39 -1.85 -9.69 7.76
C LEU A 39 -0.38 -10.08 7.80
N ARG A 40 0.16 -10.60 6.69
CA ARG A 40 1.58 -10.95 6.57
C ARG A 40 2.48 -9.75 6.84
N LEU A 41 2.17 -8.57 6.28
CA LEU A 41 2.95 -7.35 6.50
C LEU A 41 2.84 -6.82 7.94
N LEU A 42 1.66 -6.95 8.57
CA LEU A 42 1.46 -6.59 9.98
C LEU A 42 2.30 -7.47 10.90
N LEU A 43 2.22 -8.80 10.74
CA LEU A 43 2.99 -9.75 11.55
C LEU A 43 4.50 -9.56 11.37
N LEU A 44 4.93 -9.22 10.15
CA LEU A 44 6.32 -8.92 9.88
C LEU A 44 6.76 -7.64 10.60
N GLY A 45 5.94 -6.57 10.58
CA GLY A 45 6.19 -5.35 11.36
C GLY A 45 6.27 -5.63 12.87
N GLU A 46 5.33 -6.42 13.41
CA GLU A 46 5.33 -6.86 14.81
C GLU A 46 6.62 -7.62 15.17
N GLY A 47 7.06 -8.55 14.32
CA GLY A 47 8.30 -9.29 14.51
C GLY A 47 9.54 -8.40 14.48
N LEU A 48 9.62 -7.44 13.55
CA LEU A 48 10.70 -6.46 13.50
C LEU A 48 10.76 -5.59 14.75
N ARG A 49 9.60 -5.13 15.24
CA ARG A 49 9.52 -4.38 16.50
C ARG A 49 9.95 -5.21 17.71
N ALA A 50 9.73 -6.52 17.68
CA ALA A 50 10.23 -7.46 18.67
C ALA A 50 11.75 -7.76 18.55
N GLY A 51 12.44 -7.15 17.59
CA GLY A 51 13.89 -7.29 17.40
C GLY A 51 14.31 -8.43 16.48
N ALA A 52 13.36 -9.09 15.79
CA ALA A 52 13.67 -10.12 14.81
C ALA A 52 14.24 -9.50 13.52
N TRP A 53 15.23 -10.15 12.91
CA TRP A 53 15.86 -9.70 11.68
C TRP A 53 15.36 -10.49 10.47
N PRO A 54 15.02 -9.82 9.33
CA PRO A 54 14.71 -10.51 8.08
C PRO A 54 15.85 -11.42 7.64
N TYR A 55 15.50 -12.59 7.09
CA TYR A 55 16.44 -13.61 6.59
C TYR A 55 17.34 -14.27 7.64
N ARG A 56 17.17 -13.92 8.92
CA ARG A 56 17.83 -14.60 10.05
C ARG A 56 16.81 -15.21 11.00
N ASP A 57 15.91 -14.38 11.51
CA ASP A 57 14.92 -14.77 12.50
C ASP A 57 13.53 -14.89 11.84
N LEU A 58 13.30 -14.11 10.77
CA LEU A 58 12.07 -14.12 9.96
C LEU A 58 12.38 -14.64 8.55
N TYR A 59 11.93 -15.86 8.25
CA TYR A 59 12.00 -16.45 6.92
C TYR A 59 10.71 -16.13 6.15
N ASP A 60 10.76 -15.06 5.37
CA ASP A 60 9.67 -14.65 4.51
C ASP A 60 10.20 -14.20 3.13
N GLY A 61 9.40 -14.39 2.08
CA GLY A 61 9.72 -13.95 0.71
C GLY A 61 9.51 -12.45 0.49
N THR A 62 9.30 -11.67 1.55
CA THR A 62 9.11 -10.21 1.47
C THR A 62 10.44 -9.54 1.20
N ALA A 63 10.48 -8.58 0.28
CA ALA A 63 11.70 -7.84 -0.03
C ALA A 63 12.18 -7.00 1.18
N PRO A 64 13.49 -6.76 1.34
CA PRO A 64 14.03 -6.09 2.53
C PRO A 64 13.46 -4.69 2.73
N LEU A 65 13.24 -3.93 1.64
CA LEU A 65 12.66 -2.59 1.71
C LEU A 65 11.20 -2.61 2.17
N ALA A 66 10.41 -3.56 1.69
CA ALA A 66 9.02 -3.73 2.12
C ALA A 66 8.95 -4.15 3.59
N ALA A 67 9.88 -5.00 4.03
CA ALA A 67 10.04 -5.36 5.43
C ALA A 67 10.39 -4.15 6.30
N ALA A 68 11.39 -3.36 5.90
CA ALA A 68 11.77 -2.14 6.60
C ALA A 68 10.61 -1.14 6.69
N ALA A 69 9.84 -0.97 5.61
CA ALA A 69 8.65 -0.12 5.60
C ALA A 69 7.58 -0.62 6.58
N ALA A 70 7.33 -1.94 6.63
CA ALA A 70 6.43 -2.54 7.61
C ALA A 70 6.87 -2.26 9.06
N GLY A 71 8.16 -2.45 9.36
CA GLY A 71 8.71 -2.11 10.68
C GLY A 71 8.56 -0.63 11.02
N ALA A 72 8.84 0.27 10.09
CA ALA A 72 8.68 1.71 10.28
C ALA A 72 7.22 2.12 10.55
N LEU A 73 6.26 1.49 9.86
CA LEU A 73 4.83 1.74 10.09
C LEU A 73 4.39 1.24 11.47
N GLU A 74 4.84 0.05 11.88
CA GLU A 74 4.52 -0.52 13.20
C GLU A 74 5.08 0.30 14.37
N LEU A 75 6.18 1.05 14.16
CA LEU A 75 6.68 2.01 15.16
C LEU A 75 5.76 3.22 15.35
N ALA A 76 5.02 3.63 14.31
CA ALA A 76 4.14 4.80 14.38
C ALA A 76 2.87 4.52 15.20
N TRP A 77 2.31 3.31 15.07
CA TRP A 77 1.10 2.90 15.78
C TRP A 77 1.00 1.37 15.81
N GLY A 78 0.51 0.79 16.91
CA GLY A 78 0.38 -0.67 17.02
C GLY A 78 -0.75 -1.22 16.14
N ARG A 79 -0.43 -2.16 15.24
CA ARG A 79 -1.35 -2.73 14.24
C ARG A 79 -2.00 -1.68 13.32
N PRO A 80 -1.21 -0.90 12.58
CA PRO A 80 -1.70 0.28 11.89
C PRO A 80 -2.28 -0.04 10.51
N VAL A 81 -3.32 -0.87 10.45
CA VAL A 81 -3.94 -1.33 9.18
C VAL A 81 -4.25 -0.16 8.24
N LEU A 82 -4.77 0.93 8.79
CA LEU A 82 -5.07 2.15 8.04
C LEU A 82 -3.81 2.76 7.41
N LEU A 83 -2.68 2.80 8.13
CA LEU A 83 -1.42 3.34 7.61
C LEU A 83 -0.86 2.45 6.48
N TYR A 84 -0.97 1.13 6.60
CA TYR A 84 -0.59 0.22 5.51
C TYR A 84 -1.43 0.46 4.27
N ARG A 85 -2.75 0.56 4.41
CA ARG A 85 -3.67 0.80 3.29
C ARG A 85 -3.47 2.19 2.67
N ALA A 86 -3.28 3.23 3.50
CA ALA A 86 -2.99 4.58 3.05
C ALA A 86 -1.63 4.66 2.33
N GLY A 87 -0.60 4.00 2.85
CA GLY A 87 0.72 3.89 2.22
C GLY A 87 0.65 3.18 0.87
N ALA A 88 -0.10 2.08 0.78
CA ALA A 88 -0.35 1.38 -0.49
C ALA A 88 -1.07 2.29 -1.51
N LEU A 89 -2.05 3.07 -1.07
CA LEU A 89 -2.73 4.06 -1.91
C LEU A 89 -1.76 5.15 -2.38
N ALA A 90 -0.92 5.69 -1.50
CA ALA A 90 0.07 6.70 -1.85
C ALA A 90 1.07 6.19 -2.89
N ILE A 91 1.61 4.98 -2.71
CA ILE A 91 2.51 4.33 -3.67
C ILE A 91 1.82 4.14 -5.03
N LEU A 92 0.54 3.73 -5.01
CA LEU A 92 -0.25 3.57 -6.24
C LEU A 92 -0.44 4.92 -6.95
N LEU A 93 -0.76 6.00 -6.24
CA LEU A 93 -0.90 7.33 -6.82
C LEU A 93 0.41 7.85 -7.41
N ILE A 94 1.53 7.65 -6.72
CA ILE A 94 2.87 8.03 -7.22
C ILE A 94 3.18 7.27 -8.52
N GLN A 95 2.91 5.96 -8.56
CA GLN A 95 3.09 5.16 -9.77
C GLN A 95 2.19 5.65 -10.91
N ALA A 96 0.91 5.90 -10.62
CA ALA A 96 -0.04 6.38 -11.60
C ALA A 96 0.35 7.76 -12.17
N LEU A 97 0.99 8.62 -11.38
CA LEU A 97 1.43 9.95 -11.83
C LEU A 97 2.77 9.93 -12.57
N ARG A 98 3.68 9.01 -12.24
CA ARG A 98 5.03 8.95 -12.83
C ARG A 98 5.16 7.99 -14.02
N LEU A 99 4.35 6.94 -14.07
CA LEU A 99 4.47 5.84 -15.04
C LEU A 99 3.32 5.82 -16.06
N ASN A 100 2.46 6.84 -16.06
CA ASN A 100 1.39 7.05 -17.05
C ASN A 100 1.78 8.17 -18.01
#